data_AF-H7EHJ3-F1
#
_entry.id   AF-H7EHJ3-F1
#
_cell.length_a   1.000
_cell.length_b   1.000
_cell.length_c   1.000
_cell.angle_alpha   90.00
_cell.angle_beta   90.00
_cell.angle_gamma   90.00
#
_symmetry.space_group_name_H-M   'P 1'
#
loop_
_entity.id
_entity.type
_entity.pdbx_description
1 polymer ?
#
loop_
_entity_poly.entity_id
_entity_poly.type
_entity_poly.pdbx_seq_one_letter_code
_entity_poly.pdbx_strand_id
1 'polypeptide(L)'
;MTSSDGAVFFVRKCYLNVVSVDSLVNRVDSAGFGGAVLSEEESEDVVSAAFAFGAETKAAEYLARCEQCRFKLAQKLLQKKFPQDAVDAALDRLESKGLLDDSRFASAWIRSHCATKYQGRSRLLSELLSRGISREVAVSALDSFFSGDEDGGGVSEEEMCAKALGKGIRLGKSGDKLLKYLLDCGFPYGMARRAMRGE
;
A
#
# COMPACT_ATOMS: atom_id res chain seq x y z
N MET A 1 12.68 -12.64 34.80
CA MET A 1 11.32 -13.01 35.28
C MET A 1 10.39 -11.88 34.86
N THR A 2 9.39 -12.12 34.00
CA THR A 2 8.28 -11.17 33.89
C THR A 2 7.33 -11.50 35.03
N SER A 3 7.13 -10.56 35.95
CA SER A 3 6.22 -10.69 37.09
C SER A 3 4.81 -11.03 36.63
N SER A 4 4.07 -11.73 37.48
CA SER A 4 2.72 -12.27 37.29
C SER A 4 1.61 -11.26 36.91
N ASP A 5 1.93 -10.00 36.66
CA ASP A 5 0.97 -8.95 36.24
C ASP A 5 1.62 -7.81 35.39
N GLY A 6 2.87 -8.00 34.93
CA GLY A 6 3.60 -6.97 34.18
C GLY A 6 3.45 -7.11 32.66
N ALA A 7 3.35 -6.00 31.93
CA ALA A 7 3.31 -6.01 30.47
C ALA A 7 4.64 -6.54 29.88
N VAL A 8 4.57 -7.54 29.01
CA VAL A 8 5.70 -8.03 28.22
C VAL A 8 5.62 -7.39 26.85
N PHE A 9 6.67 -6.67 26.46
CA PHE A 9 6.77 -6.05 25.15
C PHE A 9 8.10 -6.42 24.48
N PHE A 10 8.08 -6.42 23.16
CA PHE A 10 9.24 -6.68 22.32
C PHE A 10 9.57 -5.39 21.57
N VAL A 11 10.85 -5.08 21.47
CA VAL A 11 11.35 -3.86 20.82
C VAL A 11 12.47 -4.23 19.87
N ARG A 12 12.61 -3.48 18.78
CA ARG A 12 13.80 -3.53 17.93
C ARG A 12 14.72 -2.37 18.25
N LYS A 13 16.03 -2.64 18.26
CA LYS A 13 17.07 -1.60 18.46
C LYS A 13 16.92 -0.41 17.50
N CYS A 14 16.46 -0.63 16.26
CA CYS A 14 16.29 0.43 15.27
C CYS A 14 15.14 1.41 15.57
N TYR A 15 14.29 1.13 16.55
CA TYR A 15 13.23 2.04 16.97
C TYR A 15 13.56 2.80 18.27
N LEU A 16 14.67 2.45 18.93
CA LEU A 16 15.14 3.16 20.12
C LEU A 16 15.97 4.37 19.67
N ASN A 17 15.63 5.54 20.19
CA ASN A 17 16.32 6.80 19.90
C ASN A 17 17.16 7.28 21.08
N VAL A 18 16.74 6.97 22.30
CA VAL A 18 17.35 7.44 23.56
C VAL A 18 18.08 6.29 24.23
N VAL A 19 17.46 5.11 24.29
CA VAL A 19 18.03 3.96 24.99
C VAL A 19 19.13 3.31 24.15
N SER A 20 20.36 3.36 24.67
CA SER A 20 21.44 2.51 24.19
C SER A 20 21.33 1.12 24.81
N VAL A 21 21.07 0.10 23.97
CA VAL A 21 21.00 -1.30 24.39
C VAL A 21 22.30 -1.73 25.09
N ASP A 22 23.45 -1.31 24.59
CA ASP A 22 24.76 -1.65 25.15
C ASP A 22 24.95 -1.05 26.56
N SER A 23 24.50 0.20 26.75
CA SER A 23 24.48 0.83 28.09
C SER A 23 23.54 0.10 29.05
N LEU A 24 22.36 -0.28 28.56
CA LEU A 24 21.35 -0.96 29.37
C LEU A 24 21.83 -2.33 29.84
N VAL A 25 22.48 -3.11 28.96
CA VAL A 25 23.11 -4.39 29.31
C VAL A 25 24.18 -4.19 30.39
N ASN A 26 25.09 -3.22 30.23
CA ASN A 26 26.13 -2.94 31.23
C ASN A 26 25.54 -2.59 32.61
N ARG A 27 24.43 -1.85 32.66
CA ARG A 27 23.73 -1.53 33.91
C ARG A 27 23.12 -2.78 34.55
N VAL A 28 22.51 -3.67 33.76
CA VAL A 28 21.95 -4.94 34.25
C VAL A 28 23.06 -5.83 34.81
N ASP A 29 24.18 -5.97 34.10
CA ASP A 29 25.33 -6.77 34.54
C ASP A 29 25.93 -6.21 35.85
N SER A 30 25.96 -4.88 36.00
CA SER A 30 26.44 -4.22 37.22
C SER A 30 25.46 -4.32 38.40
N ALA A 31 24.16 -4.35 38.13
CA ALA A 31 23.09 -4.40 39.14
C ALA A 31 22.71 -5.82 39.58
N GLY A 32 23.23 -6.86 38.92
CA GLY A 32 22.93 -8.26 39.21
C GLY A 32 21.47 -8.62 38.94
N PHE A 33 20.86 -9.45 39.81
CA PHE A 33 19.48 -9.95 39.64
C PHE A 33 18.37 -8.86 39.72
N GLY A 34 18.73 -7.59 39.98
CA GLY A 34 17.78 -6.47 40.14
C GLY A 34 17.32 -5.79 38.84
N GLY A 35 17.94 -6.10 37.70
CA GLY A 35 17.63 -5.41 36.43
C GLY A 35 18.13 -3.95 36.40
N ALA A 36 17.72 -3.18 35.39
CA ALA A 36 18.09 -1.78 35.25
C ALA A 36 16.86 -0.87 35.37
N VAL A 37 16.99 0.21 36.14
CA VAL A 37 15.98 1.27 36.23
C VAL A 37 16.12 2.19 35.03
N LEU A 38 15.01 2.52 34.39
CA LEU A 38 14.96 3.46 33.27
C LEU A 38 14.55 4.84 33.78
N SER A 39 15.15 5.89 33.21
CA SER A 39 14.63 7.25 33.34
C SER A 39 13.26 7.38 32.64
N GLU A 40 12.54 8.46 32.91
CA GLU A 40 11.25 8.75 32.25
C GLU A 40 11.40 8.80 30.72
N GLU A 41 12.41 9.51 30.21
CA GLU A 41 12.72 9.57 28.77
C GLU A 41 13.05 8.20 28.18
N GLU A 42 13.86 7.38 28.88
CA GLU A 42 14.18 6.02 28.43
C GLU A 42 12.93 5.12 28.39
N SER A 43 12.00 5.30 29.34
CA SER A 43 10.74 4.57 29.37
C SER A 43 9.84 4.96 28.21
N GLU A 44 9.70 6.25 27.91
CA GLU A 44 8.92 6.73 26.77
C GLU A 44 9.47 6.22 25.43
N ASP A 45 10.79 6.24 25.26
CA ASP A 45 11.46 5.72 24.07
C ASP A 45 11.16 4.22 23.87
N VAL A 46 11.26 3.43 24.95
CA VAL A 46 10.94 2.00 24.92
C VAL A 46 9.47 1.75 24.58
N VAL A 47 8.54 2.53 25.13
CA VAL A 47 7.11 2.42 24.83
C VAL A 47 6.82 2.77 23.37
N SER A 48 7.39 3.87 22.86
CA SER A 48 7.27 4.26 21.46
C SER A 48 7.80 3.17 20.53
N ALA A 49 8.97 2.63 20.85
CA ALA A 49 9.61 1.58 20.08
C ALA A 49 8.84 0.24 20.13
N ALA A 50 8.15 -0.05 21.24
CA ALA A 50 7.23 -1.18 21.35
C ALA A 50 6.00 -1.00 20.46
N PHE A 51 5.42 0.20 20.40
CA PHE A 51 4.32 0.49 19.48
C PHE A 51 4.74 0.35 18.01
N ALA A 52 5.93 0.84 17.64
CA ALA A 52 6.46 0.70 16.28
C ALA A 52 6.67 -0.78 15.92
N PHE A 53 7.19 -1.58 16.85
CA PHE A 53 7.32 -3.03 16.64
C PHE A 53 5.96 -3.74 16.49
N GLY A 54 4.97 -3.36 17.30
CA GLY A 54 3.60 -3.85 17.19
C GLY A 54 2.96 -3.49 15.85
N ALA A 55 3.15 -2.26 15.39
CA ALA A 55 2.68 -1.79 14.08
C ALA A 55 3.37 -2.54 12.93
N GLU A 56 4.70 -2.73 12.98
CA GLU A 56 5.48 -3.51 11.99
C GLU A 56 4.95 -4.95 11.89
N THR A 57 4.79 -5.61 13.04
CA THR A 57 4.29 -6.99 13.09
C THR A 57 2.90 -7.07 12.47
N LYS A 58 2.02 -6.11 12.80
CA LYS A 58 0.66 -6.10 12.27
C LYS A 58 0.61 -5.79 10.78
N ALA A 59 1.46 -4.88 10.32
CA ALA A 59 1.63 -4.56 8.91
C ALA A 59 2.13 -5.76 8.10
N ALA A 60 3.12 -6.48 8.62
CA ALA A 60 3.65 -7.69 8.01
C ALA A 60 2.58 -8.78 7.87
N GLU A 61 1.70 -8.96 8.85
CA GLU A 61 0.56 -9.89 8.73
C GLU A 61 -0.39 -9.53 7.58
N TYR A 62 -0.60 -8.24 7.32
CA TYR A 62 -1.43 -7.81 6.19
C TYR A 62 -0.72 -8.06 4.85
N LEU A 63 0.56 -7.72 4.75
CA LEU A 63 1.38 -7.91 3.55
C LEU A 63 1.53 -9.39 3.20
N ALA A 64 1.61 -10.27 4.19
CA ALA A 64 1.67 -11.72 3.98
C ALA A 64 0.42 -12.30 3.29
N ARG A 65 -0.72 -11.59 3.34
CA ARG A 65 -1.98 -12.03 2.72
C ARG A 65 -2.15 -11.47 1.32
N CYS A 66 -1.80 -10.21 1.11
CA CYS A 66 -1.86 -9.56 -0.19
C CYS A 66 -1.09 -8.24 -0.17
N GLU A 67 -0.64 -7.82 -1.36
CA GLU A 67 -0.04 -6.52 -1.60
C GLU A 67 -0.92 -5.39 -1.03
N GLN A 68 -0.29 -4.47 -0.30
CA GLN A 68 -0.92 -3.28 0.24
C GLN A 68 -0.18 -2.06 -0.26
N CYS A 69 -0.89 -0.94 -0.41
CA CYS A 69 -0.24 0.36 -0.51
C CYS A 69 0.00 0.97 0.87
N ARG A 70 1.02 1.81 0.96
CA ARG A 70 1.42 2.49 2.20
C ARG A 70 0.23 3.19 2.86
N PHE A 71 -0.51 3.98 2.08
CA PHE A 71 -1.65 4.77 2.56
C PHE A 71 -2.73 3.93 3.23
N LYS A 72 -3.15 2.81 2.61
CA LYS A 72 -4.17 1.93 3.20
C LYS A 72 -3.65 1.20 4.42
N LEU A 73 -2.38 0.83 4.42
CA LEU A 73 -1.76 0.15 5.55
C LEU A 73 -1.69 1.10 6.76
N ALA A 74 -1.30 2.35 6.54
CA ALA A 74 -1.34 3.41 7.56
C ALA A 74 -2.75 3.57 8.14
N GLN A 75 -3.78 3.72 7.29
CA GLN A 75 -5.16 3.84 7.76
C GLN A 75 -5.62 2.64 8.62
N LYS A 76 -5.27 1.42 8.23
CA LYS A 76 -5.60 0.19 9.00
C LYS A 76 -4.92 0.16 10.36
N LEU A 77 -3.67 0.62 10.43
CA LEU A 77 -2.91 0.64 11.69
C LEU A 77 -3.43 1.74 12.62
N LEU A 78 -3.74 2.93 12.10
CA LEU A 78 -4.36 4.00 12.88
C LEU A 78 -5.73 3.60 13.43
N GLN A 79 -6.55 2.90 12.65
CA GLN A 79 -7.82 2.32 13.13
C GLN A 79 -7.61 1.31 14.26
N LYS A 80 -6.44 0.66 14.33
CA LYS A 80 -6.04 -0.22 15.44
C LYS A 80 -5.44 0.52 16.63
N LYS A 81 -5.48 1.85 16.62
CA LYS A 81 -4.99 2.73 17.70
C LYS A 81 -3.47 2.71 17.88
N PHE A 82 -2.71 2.37 16.84
CA PHE A 82 -1.27 2.63 16.85
C PHE A 82 -1.02 4.15 16.71
N PRO A 83 -0.07 4.74 17.46
CA PRO A 83 0.33 6.13 17.29
C PRO A 83 0.86 6.40 15.87
N GLN A 84 0.65 7.62 15.36
CA GLN A 84 1.07 8.00 14.00
C GLN A 84 2.57 7.78 13.78
N ASP A 85 3.41 8.27 14.68
CA ASP A 85 4.87 8.18 14.57
C ASP A 85 5.35 6.72 14.54
N ALA A 86 4.72 5.85 15.33
CA ALA A 86 4.99 4.42 15.34
C ALA A 86 4.58 3.72 14.02
N VAL A 87 3.47 4.16 13.43
CA VAL A 87 3.02 3.70 12.11
C VAL A 87 4.01 4.10 11.04
N ASP A 88 4.42 5.37 11.00
CA ASP A 88 5.35 5.86 9.98
C ASP A 88 6.70 5.15 10.08
N ALA A 89 7.28 5.03 11.29
CA ALA A 89 8.53 4.30 11.50
C ALA A 89 8.44 2.82 11.06
N ALA A 90 7.31 2.17 11.33
CA ALA A 90 7.08 0.79 10.91
C ALA A 90 6.98 0.64 9.39
N LEU A 91 6.25 1.55 8.72
CA LEU A 91 6.07 1.52 7.27
C LEU A 91 7.37 1.85 6.53
N ASP A 92 8.13 2.84 7.00
CA ASP A 92 9.44 3.20 6.45
C ASP A 92 10.41 2.01 6.48
N ARG A 93 10.40 1.27 7.58
CA ARG A 93 11.22 0.06 7.71
C ARG A 93 10.77 -1.07 6.77
N LEU A 94 9.47 -1.22 6.56
CA LEU A 94 8.96 -2.25 5.64
C LEU A 94 9.28 -1.90 4.18
N GLU A 95 9.23 -0.61 3.83
CA GLU A 95 9.70 -0.11 2.52
C GLU A 95 11.21 -0.28 2.35
N SER A 96 12.01 0.06 3.36
CA SER A 96 13.47 -0.10 3.30
C SER A 96 13.91 -1.55 3.12
N LYS A 97 13.04 -2.51 3.52
CA LYS A 97 13.24 -3.95 3.33
C LYS A 97 12.64 -4.49 2.03
N GLY A 98 11.99 -3.65 1.23
CA GLY A 98 11.26 -4.05 0.01
C GLY A 98 10.02 -4.90 0.27
N LEU A 99 9.54 -4.98 1.52
CA LEU A 99 8.34 -5.73 1.87
C LEU A 99 7.07 -4.96 1.48
N LEU A 100 7.10 -3.64 1.66
CA LEU A 100 6.07 -2.71 1.20
C LEU A 100 6.57 -1.99 -0.05
N ASP A 101 5.76 -2.01 -1.10
CA ASP A 101 6.10 -1.40 -2.39
C ASP A 101 4.84 -1.00 -3.14
N ASP A 102 4.64 0.31 -3.29
CA ASP A 102 3.49 0.89 -3.97
C ASP A 102 3.49 0.57 -5.48
N SER A 103 4.65 0.33 -6.10
CA SER A 103 4.74 -0.04 -7.51
C SER A 103 4.23 -1.47 -7.76
N ARG A 104 4.64 -2.42 -6.91
CA ARG A 104 4.10 -3.79 -6.90
C ARG A 104 2.60 -3.80 -6.67
N PHE A 105 2.13 -2.99 -5.71
CA PHE A 105 0.71 -2.84 -5.46
C PHE A 105 -0.04 -2.28 -6.68
N ALA A 106 0.46 -1.21 -7.32
CA ALA A 106 -0.18 -0.59 -8.46
C ALA A 106 -0.33 -1.58 -9.63
N SER A 107 0.74 -2.30 -9.98
CA SER A 107 0.73 -3.31 -11.05
C SER A 107 -0.24 -4.45 -10.77
N ALA A 108 -0.21 -5.03 -9.56
CA ALA A 108 -1.13 -6.08 -9.17
C ALA A 108 -2.60 -5.59 -9.16
N TRP A 109 -2.83 -4.37 -8.68
CA TRP A 109 -4.15 -3.76 -8.63
C TRP A 109 -4.72 -3.53 -10.04
N ILE A 110 -3.94 -2.96 -10.97
CA ILE A 110 -4.38 -2.72 -12.36
C ILE A 110 -4.79 -4.05 -13.01
N ARG A 111 -3.97 -5.10 -12.91
CA ARG A 111 -4.25 -6.42 -13.48
C ARG A 111 -5.57 -7.00 -12.95
N SER A 112 -5.74 -6.99 -11.63
CA SER A 112 -6.97 -7.47 -10.99
C SER A 112 -8.20 -6.63 -11.36
N HIS A 113 -8.05 -5.31 -11.44
CA HIS A 113 -9.16 -4.40 -11.77
C HIS A 113 -9.61 -4.58 -13.22
N CYS A 114 -8.65 -4.65 -14.15
CA CYS A 114 -8.91 -4.81 -15.58
C CYS A 114 -9.50 -6.18 -15.94
N ALA A 115 -9.22 -7.22 -15.14
CA ALA A 115 -9.82 -8.53 -15.30
C ALA A 115 -11.36 -8.54 -15.08
N THR A 116 -11.89 -7.59 -14.29
CA THR A 116 -13.32 -7.53 -13.95
C THR A 116 -14.05 -6.35 -14.58
N LYS A 117 -13.33 -5.25 -14.85
CA LYS A 117 -13.88 -4.01 -15.41
C LYS A 117 -13.01 -3.51 -16.56
N TYR A 118 -13.67 -3.10 -17.63
CA TYR A 118 -13.01 -2.46 -18.76
C TYR A 118 -12.95 -0.95 -18.51
N GLN A 119 -11.76 -0.46 -18.15
CA GLN A 119 -11.50 0.94 -17.86
C GLN A 119 -10.28 1.42 -18.64
N GLY A 120 -10.30 2.70 -19.00
CA GLY A 120 -9.19 3.38 -19.65
C GLY A 120 -8.19 3.97 -18.64
N ARG A 121 -7.08 4.46 -19.17
CA ARG A 121 -5.94 4.97 -18.41
C ARG A 121 -6.33 6.07 -17.42
N SER A 122 -7.17 7.01 -17.84
CA SER A 122 -7.59 8.15 -17.02
C SER A 122 -8.34 7.72 -15.75
N ARG A 123 -9.22 6.72 -15.89
CA ARG A 123 -10.00 6.21 -14.75
C ARG A 123 -9.11 5.44 -13.78
N LEU A 124 -8.25 4.56 -14.28
CA LEU A 124 -7.32 3.79 -13.46
C LEU A 124 -6.35 4.71 -12.70
N LEU A 125 -5.83 5.75 -13.35
CA LEU A 125 -4.96 6.75 -12.72
C LEU A 125 -5.66 7.44 -11.54
N SER A 126 -6.88 7.93 -11.74
CA SER A 126 -7.66 8.57 -10.68
C SER A 126 -7.92 7.62 -9.50
N GLU A 127 -8.21 6.35 -9.78
CA GLU A 127 -8.41 5.34 -8.75
C GLU A 127 -7.12 5.00 -7.98
N LEU A 128 -5.95 4.99 -8.62
CA LEU A 128 -4.65 4.82 -7.94
C LEU A 128 -4.30 6.02 -7.07
N LEU A 129 -4.48 7.25 -7.57
CA LEU A 129 -4.21 8.48 -6.82
C LEU A 129 -5.09 8.57 -5.56
N SER A 130 -6.39 8.24 -5.67
CA SER A 130 -7.29 8.20 -4.50
C SER A 130 -6.93 7.12 -3.47
N ARG A 131 -6.08 6.16 -3.83
CA ARG A 131 -5.52 5.15 -2.91
C ARG A 131 -4.18 5.56 -2.32
N GLY A 132 -3.72 6.79 -2.59
CA GLY A 132 -2.48 7.35 -2.07
C GLY A 132 -1.23 6.95 -2.85
N ILE A 133 -1.37 6.36 -4.04
CA ILE A 133 -0.24 6.06 -4.92
C ILE A 133 0.23 7.35 -5.58
N SER A 134 1.54 7.58 -5.65
CA SER A 134 2.09 8.75 -6.32
C SER A 134 1.76 8.74 -7.82
N ARG A 135 1.72 9.92 -8.43
CA ARG A 135 1.41 10.04 -9.85
C ARG A 135 2.44 9.31 -10.71
N GLU A 136 3.71 9.41 -10.32
CA GLU A 136 4.84 8.83 -11.02
C GLU A 136 4.73 7.30 -11.05
N VAL A 137 4.47 6.68 -9.90
CA VAL A 137 4.30 5.23 -9.78
C VAL A 137 3.06 4.76 -10.54
N ALA A 138 1.95 5.49 -10.41
CA ALA A 138 0.71 5.13 -11.10
C ALA A 138 0.85 5.21 -12.63
N VAL A 139 1.51 6.25 -13.15
CA VAL A 139 1.77 6.43 -14.58
C VAL A 139 2.68 5.30 -15.09
N SER A 140 3.78 5.02 -14.38
CA SER A 140 4.71 3.95 -14.75
C SER A 140 4.01 2.58 -14.80
N ALA A 141 3.19 2.26 -13.80
CA ALA A 141 2.47 0.98 -13.78
C ALA A 141 1.43 0.86 -14.90
N LEU A 142 0.80 1.99 -15.29
CA LEU A 142 -0.11 2.02 -16.43
C LEU A 142 0.62 1.86 -17.76
N ASP A 143 1.78 2.51 -17.92
CA ASP A 143 2.64 2.35 -19.09
C ASP A 143 3.04 0.88 -19.24
N SER A 144 3.62 0.27 -18.21
CA SER A 144 3.99 -1.16 -18.24
C SER A 144 2.80 -2.07 -18.61
N PHE A 145 1.59 -1.76 -18.10
CA PHE A 145 0.40 -2.57 -18.37
C PHE A 145 -0.10 -2.45 -19.81
N PHE A 146 -0.16 -1.23 -20.36
CA PHE A 146 -0.71 -0.98 -21.69
C PHE A 146 0.30 -1.22 -22.83
N SER A 147 1.60 -1.12 -22.57
CA SER A 147 2.65 -1.43 -23.56
C SER A 147 2.80 -2.94 -23.82
N GLY A 148 2.36 -3.79 -22.88
CA GLY A 148 2.46 -5.25 -23.02
C GLY A 148 3.83 -5.84 -22.66
N ASP A 149 4.77 -5.01 -22.20
CA ASP A 149 6.19 -5.36 -22.12
C ASP A 149 6.56 -6.30 -20.95
N GLU A 150 5.80 -6.33 -19.86
CA GLU A 150 6.36 -6.87 -18.61
C GLU A 150 5.89 -8.26 -18.12
N ASP A 151 4.84 -8.91 -18.62
CA ASP A 151 4.47 -10.26 -18.12
C ASP A 151 3.46 -11.01 -19.04
N GLY A 152 3.41 -10.72 -20.35
CA GLY A 152 2.54 -11.42 -21.30
C GLY A 152 1.02 -11.30 -21.07
N GLY A 153 0.59 -10.47 -20.11
CA GLY A 153 -0.82 -10.23 -19.75
C GLY A 153 -1.27 -8.78 -19.91
N GLY A 154 -0.43 -7.90 -20.47
CA GLY A 154 -0.81 -6.54 -20.83
C GLY A 154 -1.81 -6.55 -21.99
N VAL A 155 -2.73 -5.59 -21.99
CA VAL A 155 -3.80 -5.45 -22.99
C VAL A 155 -3.73 -4.02 -23.49
N SER A 156 -3.81 -3.82 -24.80
CA SER A 156 -3.83 -2.46 -25.35
C SER A 156 -5.05 -1.69 -24.84
N GLU A 157 -4.90 -0.37 -24.73
CA GLU A 157 -6.01 0.46 -24.28
C GLU A 157 -7.19 0.40 -25.27
N GLU A 158 -6.89 0.22 -26.56
CA GLU A 158 -7.86 -0.01 -27.62
C GLU A 158 -8.65 -1.30 -27.42
N GLU A 159 -7.99 -2.41 -27.08
CA GLU A 159 -8.67 -3.68 -26.81
C GLU A 159 -9.58 -3.57 -25.57
N MET A 160 -9.12 -2.86 -24.53
CA MET A 160 -9.95 -2.56 -23.36
C MET A 160 -11.17 -1.70 -23.73
N CYS A 161 -10.99 -0.73 -24.63
CA CYS A 161 -12.08 0.09 -25.14
C CYS A 161 -13.09 -0.74 -25.95
N ALA A 162 -12.62 -1.67 -26.79
CA ALA A 162 -13.49 -2.57 -27.55
C ALA A 162 -14.30 -3.51 -26.63
N LYS A 163 -13.68 -4.05 -25.58
CA LYS A 163 -14.38 -4.86 -24.55
C LYS A 163 -15.42 -4.03 -23.80
N ALA A 164 -15.09 -2.78 -23.46
CA ALA A 164 -16.02 -1.84 -22.84
C ALA A 164 -17.21 -1.54 -23.76
N LEU A 165 -16.96 -1.29 -25.05
CA LEU A 165 -17.99 -1.07 -26.07
C LEU A 165 -18.97 -2.26 -26.14
N GLY A 166 -18.45 -3.49 -26.25
CA GLY A 166 -19.26 -4.70 -26.28
C GLY A 166 -20.09 -4.91 -25.00
N LYS A 167 -19.57 -4.47 -23.83
CA LYS A 167 -20.35 -4.43 -22.59
C LYS A 167 -21.43 -3.35 -22.62
N GLY A 168 -21.12 -2.16 -23.12
CA GLY A 168 -22.06 -1.04 -23.24
C GLY A 168 -23.25 -1.36 -24.14
N ILE A 169 -23.01 -2.03 -25.27
CA ILE A 169 -24.04 -2.49 -26.21
C ILE A 169 -24.94 -3.54 -25.56
N ARG A 170 -24.37 -4.52 -24.84
CA ARG A 170 -25.14 -5.52 -24.09
C ARG A 170 -26.02 -4.91 -23.00
N LEU A 171 -25.64 -3.75 -22.48
CA LEU A 171 -26.45 -2.97 -21.52
C LEU A 171 -27.51 -2.07 -22.22
N GLY A 172 -27.68 -2.17 -23.54
CA GLY A 172 -28.67 -1.40 -24.30
C GLY A 172 -28.30 0.07 -24.52
N LYS A 173 -27.02 0.44 -24.37
CA LYS A 173 -26.56 1.81 -24.62
C LYS A 173 -26.24 2.01 -26.10
N SER A 174 -26.72 3.13 -26.67
CA SER A 174 -26.51 3.50 -28.08
C SER A 174 -26.21 4.99 -28.22
N GLY A 175 -25.58 5.37 -29.35
CA GLY A 175 -25.29 6.77 -29.69
C GLY A 175 -24.54 7.52 -28.59
N ASP A 176 -25.05 8.70 -28.21
CA ASP A 176 -24.44 9.56 -27.19
C ASP A 176 -24.36 8.90 -25.80
N LYS A 177 -25.32 8.03 -25.46
CA LYS A 177 -25.30 7.28 -24.19
C LYS A 177 -24.14 6.27 -24.14
N LEU A 178 -23.80 5.69 -25.29
CA LEU A 178 -22.68 4.76 -25.42
C LEU A 178 -21.35 5.51 -25.36
N LEU A 179 -21.26 6.64 -26.08
CA LEU A 179 -20.09 7.52 -26.02
C LEU A 179 -19.83 8.01 -24.60
N LYS A 180 -20.86 8.53 -23.91
CA LYS A 180 -20.77 8.95 -22.51
C LYS A 180 -20.28 7.81 -21.61
N TYR A 181 -20.80 6.60 -21.80
CA TYR A 181 -20.34 5.44 -21.04
C TYR A 181 -18.86 5.14 -21.22
N LEU A 182 -18.32 5.23 -22.43
CA LEU A 182 -16.89 5.02 -22.70
C LEU A 182 -16.04 6.13 -22.06
N LEU A 183 -16.50 7.38 -22.09
CA LEU A 183 -15.84 8.49 -21.40
C LEU A 183 -15.85 8.30 -19.87
N ASP A 184 -16.98 7.84 -19.31
CA ASP A 184 -17.11 7.53 -17.87
C ASP A 184 -16.20 6.36 -17.46
N CYS A 185 -15.94 5.42 -18.38
CA CYS A 185 -14.95 4.36 -18.23
C CYS A 185 -13.49 4.87 -18.29
N GLY A 186 -13.26 6.12 -18.70
CA GLY A 186 -11.95 6.77 -18.72
C GLY A 186 -11.19 6.67 -20.04
N PHE A 187 -11.86 6.29 -21.14
CA PHE A 187 -11.23 6.26 -22.46
C PHE A 187 -11.22 7.66 -23.09
N PRO A 188 -10.16 8.04 -23.82
CA PRO A 188 -10.10 9.33 -24.49
C PRO A 188 -11.13 9.39 -25.63
N TYR A 189 -11.68 10.59 -25.87
CA TYR A 189 -12.75 10.82 -26.84
C TYR A 189 -12.45 10.25 -28.23
N GLY A 190 -11.24 10.48 -28.73
CA GLY A 190 -10.82 9.99 -30.05
C GLY A 190 -10.88 8.47 -30.15
N MET A 191 -10.40 7.76 -29.13
CA MET A 191 -10.43 6.30 -29.08
C MET A 191 -11.85 5.76 -28.98
N ALA A 192 -12.68 6.34 -28.11
CA ALA A 192 -14.08 5.95 -27.97
C ALA A 192 -14.85 6.11 -29.29
N ARG A 193 -14.61 7.20 -30.04
CA ARG A 193 -15.24 7.43 -31.35
C ARG A 193 -14.76 6.46 -32.42
N ARG A 194 -13.46 6.17 -32.50
CA ARG A 194 -12.92 5.16 -33.43
C ARG A 194 -13.50 3.77 -33.17
N ALA A 195 -13.49 3.34 -31.90
CA ALA A 195 -14.06 2.07 -31.49
C ALA A 195 -15.56 1.95 -31.85
N MET A 196 -16.34 3.03 -31.69
CA MET A 196 -17.75 3.05 -32.10
C MET A 196 -17.96 2.98 -33.62
N ARG A 197 -16.98 3.40 -34.42
CA ARG A 197 -17.01 3.31 -35.90
C ARG A 197 -16.53 1.95 -36.42
N GLY A 198 -15.91 1.13 -35.58
CA GLY A 198 -15.29 -0.13 -35.98
C GLY A 198 -13.94 0.05 -36.66
N GLU A 199 -13.25 1.17 -36.39
CA GLU A 199 -11.88 1.47 -36.84
C GLU A 199 -10.83 0.91 -35.86
#